data_AF-A0A968A829-F1
#
_entry.id   AF-A0A968A829-F1
#
_cell.length_a   1.000
_cell.length_b   1.000
_cell.length_c   1.000
_cell.angle_alpha   90.00
_cell.angle_beta   90.00
_cell.angle_gamma   90.00
#
_symmetry.space_group_name_H-M   'P 1'
#
loop_
_entity.id
_entity.type
_entity.pdbx_description
1 polymer ?
#
loop_
_entity_poly.entity_id
_entity_poly.type
_entity_poly.pdbx_seq_one_letter_code
_entity_poly.pdbx_strand_id
1 'polypeptide(L)'
;MAAKVIKKSRSVRRRRTLELPFTKEMITATNVGGPLASYAENAWEIYEKLDMPTKKDEPWRRTDLRLMKPDDFSLVDVGDNDQFVEVPEYLLEPLVGERNGGQITIRPG
;
A
#
# COMPACT_ATOMS: atom_id res chain seq x y z
N MET A 1 -31.47 -28.58 -37.42
CA MET A 1 -30.39 -27.66 -36.98
C MET A 1 -30.75 -27.12 -35.59
N ALA A 2 -29.93 -27.37 -34.57
CA ALA A 2 -30.24 -27.00 -33.19
C ALA A 2 -29.62 -25.64 -32.82
N ALA A 3 -30.42 -24.72 -32.27
CA ALA A 3 -29.97 -23.39 -31.87
C ALA A 3 -29.18 -23.45 -30.54
N LYS A 4 -27.92 -23.03 -30.56
CA LYS A 4 -27.06 -22.92 -29.37
C LYS A 4 -27.36 -21.60 -28.64
N VAL A 5 -28.08 -21.67 -27.52
CA VAL A 5 -28.37 -20.51 -26.67
C VAL A 5 -27.16 -20.23 -25.76
N ILE A 6 -26.45 -19.13 -26.02
CA ILE A 6 -25.34 -18.68 -25.18
C ILE A 6 -25.91 -17.78 -24.07
N LYS A 7 -26.05 -18.31 -22.85
CA LYS A 7 -26.38 -17.50 -21.67
C LYS A 7 -25.16 -16.68 -21.28
N LYS A 8 -25.17 -15.37 -21.54
CA LYS A 8 -24.19 -14.43 -20.97
C LYS A 8 -24.39 -14.36 -19.46
N SER A 9 -23.62 -15.14 -18.73
CA SER A 9 -23.47 -15.02 -17.28
C SER A 9 -22.83 -13.66 -16.96
N ARG A 10 -23.63 -12.73 -16.43
CA ARG A 10 -23.11 -11.47 -15.88
C ARG A 10 -22.71 -11.77 -14.44
N SER A 11 -21.43 -12.09 -14.22
CA SER A 11 -20.88 -12.16 -12.87
C SER A 11 -21.06 -10.80 -12.21
N VAL A 12 -22.02 -10.70 -11.29
CA VAL A 12 -22.14 -9.55 -10.38
C VAL A 12 -20.94 -9.62 -9.45
N ARG A 13 -19.81 -9.03 -9.87
CA ARG A 13 -18.69 -8.77 -8.96
C ARG A 13 -19.25 -7.84 -7.87
N ARG A 14 -19.49 -8.40 -6.69
CA ARG A 14 -19.78 -7.64 -5.47
C ARG A 14 -18.67 -6.61 -5.35
N ARG A 15 -19.03 -5.32 -5.39
CA ARG A 15 -18.08 -4.24 -5.12
C ARG A 15 -17.66 -4.42 -3.66
N ARG A 16 -16.44 -4.90 -3.41
CA ARG A 16 -15.83 -4.82 -2.08
C ARG A 16 -15.63 -3.33 -1.77
N THR A 17 -16.03 -2.90 -0.59
CA THR A 17 -15.56 -1.64 -0.03
C THR A 17 -14.06 -1.76 0.14
N LEU A 18 -13.30 -0.84 -0.44
CA LEU A 18 -11.83 -0.83 -0.34
C LEU A 18 -11.47 -0.17 0.99
N GLU A 19 -11.60 -0.86 2.12
CA GLU A 19 -11.18 -0.33 3.42
C GLU A 19 -9.76 -0.81 3.73
N LEU A 20 -8.88 0.11 4.11
CA LEU A 20 -7.54 -0.26 4.56
C LEU A 20 -7.61 -0.87 5.98
N PRO A 21 -6.85 -1.92 6.28
CA PRO A 21 -6.91 -2.64 7.56
C PRO A 21 -6.12 -1.93 8.68
N PHE A 22 -6.11 -0.61 8.70
CA PHE A 22 -5.38 0.19 9.69
C PHE A 22 -6.34 0.67 10.79
N THR A 23 -5.79 0.92 11.98
CA THR A 23 -6.52 1.55 13.08
C THR A 23 -5.86 2.85 13.50
N LYS A 24 -6.60 3.71 14.20
CA LYS A 24 -6.09 5.01 14.68
C LYS A 24 -4.85 4.84 15.55
N GLU A 25 -4.87 3.82 16.41
CA GLU A 25 -3.79 3.51 17.34
C GLU A 25 -2.48 3.20 16.61
N MET A 26 -2.56 2.55 15.45
CA MET A 26 -1.38 2.23 14.64
C MET A 26 -0.69 3.49 14.11
N ILE A 27 -1.44 4.54 13.77
CA ILE A 27 -0.89 5.82 13.29
C ILE A 27 -0.28 6.62 14.44
N THR A 28 -0.98 6.65 15.57
CA THR A 28 -0.48 7.31 16.77
C THR A 28 0.83 6.66 17.22
N ALA A 29 0.93 5.33 17.24
CA ALA A 29 2.14 4.60 17.62
C ALA A 29 3.38 4.99 16.80
N THR A 30 3.25 5.24 15.49
CA THR A 30 4.37 5.65 14.63
C THR A 30 4.83 7.11 14.87
N ASN A 31 3.98 7.97 15.42
CA ASN A 31 4.24 9.42 15.55
C ASN A 31 4.03 9.99 16.95
N VAL A 32 3.96 9.17 18.01
CA VAL A 32 3.69 9.63 19.39
C VAL A 32 4.69 10.72 19.78
N GLY A 33 4.21 11.94 20.02
CA GLY A 33 5.05 13.08 20.44
C GLY A 33 5.99 13.63 19.37
N GLY A 34 5.88 13.16 18.12
CA GLY A 34 6.64 13.68 16.98
C GLY A 34 6.09 15.02 16.46
N PRO A 35 6.88 15.77 15.69
CA PRO A 35 6.48 17.09 15.16
C PRO A 35 5.25 17.04 14.22
N LEU A 36 4.87 15.85 13.75
CA LEU A 36 3.75 15.62 12.83
C LEU A 36 2.53 14.96 13.48
N ALA A 37 2.53 14.73 14.80
CA ALA A 37 1.47 13.97 15.48
C ALA A 37 0.06 14.55 15.21
N SER A 38 -0.10 15.86 15.38
CA SER A 38 -1.37 16.56 15.16
C SER A 38 -1.81 16.56 13.69
N TYR A 39 -0.86 16.57 12.75
CA TYR A 39 -1.16 16.45 11.32
C TYR A 39 -1.68 15.05 10.98
N ALA A 40 -1.03 14.01 11.51
CA ALA A 40 -1.44 12.62 11.29
C ALA A 40 -2.82 12.33 11.88
N GLU A 41 -3.13 12.87 13.07
CA GLU A 41 -4.47 12.76 13.67
C GLU A 41 -5.56 13.39 12.80
N ASN A 42 -5.33 14.60 12.29
CA ASN A 42 -6.28 15.28 11.39
C ASN A 42 -6.46 14.50 10.08
N ALA A 43 -5.36 14.00 9.50
CA ALA A 43 -5.42 13.17 8.30
C ALA A 43 -6.25 11.90 8.51
N TRP A 44 -6.16 11.25 9.67
CA TRP A 44 -7.00 10.10 10.01
C TRP A 44 -8.48 10.46 10.05
N GLU A 45 -8.86 11.56 10.69
CA GLU A 45 -10.26 12.00 10.75
C GLU A 45 -10.84 12.34 9.38
N ILE A 46 -10.01 12.87 8.47
CA ILE A 46 -10.41 13.14 7.08
C ILE A 46 -10.60 11.82 6.33
N TYR A 47 -9.67 10.87 6.48
CA TYR A 47 -9.75 9.55 5.87
C TYR A 47 -11.04 8.82 6.25
N GLU A 48 -11.42 8.80 7.53
CA GLU A 48 -12.65 8.14 8.00
C GLU A 48 -13.94 8.75 7.41
N LYS A 49 -13.90 10.01 6.98
CA LYS A 49 -15.07 10.73 6.43
C LYS A 49 -15.15 10.66 4.90
N LEU A 50 -14.07 10.25 4.23
CA LEU A 50 -14.00 10.22 2.77
C LEU A 50 -14.19 8.81 2.24
N ASP A 51 -15.07 8.68 1.25
CA ASP A 51 -15.18 7.45 0.48
C ASP A 51 -13.92 7.22 -0.36
N MET A 52 -13.62 5.95 -0.64
CA MET A 52 -12.56 5.61 -1.59
C MET A 52 -12.87 6.17 -2.98
N PRO A 53 -11.88 6.81 -3.61
CA PRO A 53 -12.09 7.50 -4.86
C PRO A 53 -12.33 6.51 -6.01
N THR A 54 -13.04 6.99 -7.01
CA THR A 54 -13.43 6.24 -8.19
C THR A 54 -13.00 6.99 -9.45
N LYS A 55 -12.97 6.30 -10.60
CA LYS A 55 -12.74 6.96 -11.89
C LYS A 55 -13.78 8.01 -12.28
N LYS A 56 -14.89 8.13 -11.54
CA LYS A 56 -15.89 9.18 -11.77
C LYS A 56 -15.47 10.51 -11.15
N ASP A 57 -14.60 10.46 -10.15
CA ASP A 57 -14.05 11.64 -9.51
C ASP A 57 -13.01 12.24 -10.44
N GLU A 58 -13.19 13.51 -10.81
CA GLU A 58 -12.34 14.17 -11.81
C GLU A 58 -10.83 14.03 -11.53
N PRO A 59 -10.36 14.17 -10.26
CA PRO A 59 -8.94 13.96 -9.94
C PRO A 59 -8.43 12.53 -10.20
N TRP A 60 -9.32 11.53 -10.25
CA TRP A 60 -8.99 10.10 -10.31
C TRP A 60 -9.32 9.45 -11.66
N ARG A 61 -9.74 10.21 -12.68
CA ARG A 61 -10.11 9.65 -13.99
C ARG A 61 -9.05 8.76 -14.63
N ARG A 62 -7.76 9.04 -14.37
CA ARG A 62 -6.61 8.31 -14.93
C ARG A 62 -6.01 7.26 -14.00
N THR A 63 -6.49 7.15 -12.77
CA THR A 63 -5.93 6.25 -11.74
C THR A 63 -7.00 5.25 -11.29
N ASP A 64 -6.75 3.96 -11.51
CA ASP A 64 -7.68 2.89 -11.12
C ASP A 64 -7.24 2.20 -9.84
N LEU A 65 -7.96 2.41 -8.74
CA LEU A 65 -7.68 1.73 -7.47
C LEU A 65 -8.42 0.38 -7.33
N ARG A 66 -9.21 -0.06 -8.31
CA ARG A 66 -10.02 -1.30 -8.18
C ARG A 66 -9.20 -2.58 -8.06
N LEU A 67 -7.95 -2.56 -8.52
CA LEU A 67 -7.04 -3.70 -8.43
C LEU A 67 -6.13 -3.63 -7.20
N MET A 68 -6.20 -2.53 -6.43
CA MET A 68 -5.55 -2.45 -5.14
C MET A 68 -6.12 -3.54 -4.22
N LYS A 69 -5.25 -4.17 -3.44
CA LYS A 69 -5.62 -5.19 -2.46
C LYS A 69 -5.38 -4.60 -1.06
N PRO A 70 -6.40 -3.96 -0.44
CA PRO A 70 -6.25 -3.33 0.86
C PRO A 70 -5.77 -4.32 1.94
N ASP A 71 -6.27 -5.55 1.86
CA ASP A 71 -5.96 -6.63 2.79
C ASP A 71 -4.48 -7.06 2.79
N ASP A 72 -3.72 -6.74 1.74
CA ASP A 72 -2.30 -7.08 1.61
C ASP A 72 -1.39 -6.05 2.30
N PHE A 73 -1.92 -4.91 2.76
CA PHE A 73 -1.13 -3.90 3.46
C PHE A 73 -1.06 -4.19 4.97
N SER A 74 0.12 -4.04 5.54
CA SER A 74 0.36 -4.11 6.98
C SER A 74 1.33 -3.01 7.40
N LEU A 75 1.24 -2.62 8.67
CA LEU A 75 2.30 -1.87 9.33
C LEU A 75 3.21 -2.85 10.04
N VAL A 76 4.50 -2.60 9.98
CA VAL A 76 5.53 -3.38 10.66
C VAL A 76 5.72 -2.78 12.05
N ASP A 77 5.74 -3.62 13.07
CA ASP A 77 6.08 -3.20 14.43
C ASP A 77 7.52 -2.69 14.48
N VAL A 78 7.73 -1.58 15.18
CA VAL A 78 9.05 -0.97 15.33
C VAL A 78 9.98 -1.97 16.04
N GLY A 79 10.99 -2.45 15.31
CA GLY A 79 11.97 -3.43 15.81
C GLY A 79 11.80 -4.85 15.27
N ASP A 80 10.67 -5.16 14.62
CA ASP A 80 10.47 -6.42 13.91
C ASP A 80 11.05 -6.33 12.49
N ASN A 81 12.39 -6.29 12.41
CA ASN A 81 13.12 -6.16 11.15
C ASN A 81 13.38 -7.53 10.48
N ASP A 82 13.11 -8.63 11.18
CA ASP A 82 13.41 -10.00 10.72
C ASP A 82 12.52 -10.43 9.55
N GLN A 83 11.40 -9.72 9.33
CA GLN A 83 10.49 -9.94 8.20
C GLN A 83 10.97 -9.34 6.87
N PHE A 84 11.97 -8.45 6.88
CA PHE A 84 12.49 -7.88 5.65
C PHE A 84 13.59 -8.76 5.06
N VAL A 85 13.46 -9.07 3.78
CA VAL A 85 14.49 -9.79 3.03
C VAL A 85 15.75 -8.93 2.99
N GLU A 86 16.91 -9.54 3.25
CA GLU A 86 18.20 -8.87 3.11
C GLU A 86 18.39 -8.34 1.68
N VAL A 87 19.16 -7.26 1.54
CA VAL A 87 19.51 -6.75 0.21
C VAL A 87 20.27 -7.84 -0.54
N PRO A 88 19.82 -8.25 -1.74
CA PRO A 88 20.50 -9.30 -2.48
C PRO A 88 21.98 -9.00 -2.70
N GLU A 89 22.86 -9.97 -2.44
CA GLU A 89 24.32 -9.78 -2.45
C GLU A 89 24.84 -9.24 -3.79
N TYR A 90 24.24 -9.69 -4.91
CA TYR A 90 24.63 -9.22 -6.25
C TYR A 90 24.39 -7.72 -6.48
N LEU A 91 23.53 -7.07 -5.68
CA LEU A 91 23.32 -5.62 -5.72
C LEU A 91 24.35 -4.84 -4.89
N LEU A 92 25.09 -5.53 -4.02
CA LEU A 92 26.15 -4.97 -3.21
C LEU A 92 27.52 -5.07 -3.92
N GLU A 93 27.61 -5.90 -4.96
CA GLU A 93 28.81 -6.06 -5.77
C GLU A 93 29.26 -4.74 -6.43
N PRO A 94 30.57 -4.43 -6.42
CA PRO A 94 31.09 -3.28 -7.14
C PRO A 94 30.84 -3.36 -8.64
N LEU A 95 30.27 -2.29 -9.21
CA LEU A 95 30.03 -2.20 -10.66
C LEU A 95 31.34 -2.19 -11.47
N VAL A 96 32.40 -1.61 -10.90
CA VAL A 96 33.75 -1.54 -11.49
C VAL A 96 34.79 -1.61 -10.37
N GLY A 97 35.86 -2.37 -10.61
CA GLY A 97 36.96 -2.52 -9.65
C GLY A 97 36.59 -3.42 -8.47
N GLU A 98 37.35 -3.31 -7.37
CA GLU A 98 37.21 -4.25 -6.24
C GLU A 98 36.37 -3.72 -5.07
N ARG A 99 36.00 -2.42 -5.07
CA ARG A 99 35.26 -1.78 -3.96
C ARG A 99 34.32 -0.69 -4.46
N ASN A 100 33.16 -0.55 -3.81
CA ASN A 100 32.28 0.60 -4.00
C ASN A 100 32.95 1.88 -3.49
N GLY A 101 32.98 2.93 -4.32
CA GLY A 101 33.50 4.25 -3.92
C GLY A 101 32.63 4.98 -2.90
N GLY A 102 31.36 4.59 -2.78
CA GLY A 102 30.41 5.00 -1.75
C GLY A 102 29.18 4.11 -1.80
N GLN A 103 28.64 3.74 -0.64
CA GLN A 103 27.46 2.87 -0.53
C GLN A 103 26.62 3.29 0.66
N ILE A 104 25.32 3.52 0.42
CA ILE A 104 24.32 3.74 1.47
C ILE A 104 23.30 2.62 1.32
N THR A 105 23.16 1.81 2.35
CA THR A 105 22.15 0.75 2.42
C THR A 105 21.09 1.16 3.41
N ILE A 106 19.87 1.37 2.94
CA ILE A 106 18.73 1.73 3.78
C ILE A 106 17.88 0.47 3.94
N ARG A 107 17.68 0.06 5.19
CA ARG A 107 16.68 -0.97 5.54
C ARG A 107 15.42 -0.28 6.06
N PRO A 108 14.22 -0.81 5.76
CA PRO A 108 13.03 -0.39 6.48
C PRO A 108 13.17 -0.79 7.95
N GLY A 109 12.84 0.14 8.87
CA GLY A 109 13.02 -0.01 10.31
C GLY A 109 13.09 1.34 11.00
#